data_AF-A0A9E3SBZ8-F1
#
_entry.id   AF-A0A9E3SBZ8-F1
#
_cell.length_a   1.000
_cell.length_b   1.000
_cell.length_c   1.000
_cell.angle_alpha   90.00
_cell.angle_beta   90.00
_cell.angle_gamma   90.00
#
_symmetry.space_group_name_H-M   'P 1'
#
loop_
_entity.id
_entity.type
_entity.pdbx_description
1 polymer ?
#
loop_
_entity_poly.entity_id
_entity_poly.type
_entity_poly.pdbx_seq_one_letter_code
_entity_poly.pdbx_strand_id
1 'polypeptide(L)'
;MALQTNNQRDSFTSKAGVIAAAAGSAIGLGNIWRFPYVAGENGGGAFLLIYFGFIVLIGVPVMLSEFVIGRGAQSNPVGAFKKLAPRTKWHLTGFMGISAAFFILAFYTTVSGWTLEYLYLAFSDGFAGKDAAVLSSDFDRFRTSGLRPLL
;
A
#
# COMPACT_ATOMS: atom_id res chain seq x y z
N MET A 1 -23.53 -31.84 -17.04
CA MET A 1 -22.66 -31.58 -15.87
C MET A 1 -22.56 -30.07 -15.68
N ALA A 2 -23.43 -29.48 -14.86
CA ALA A 2 -23.45 -28.03 -14.62
C ALA A 2 -22.47 -27.71 -13.48
N LEU A 3 -21.55 -26.78 -13.72
CA LEU A 3 -20.64 -26.27 -12.69
C LEU A 3 -21.48 -25.52 -11.65
N GLN A 4 -21.67 -26.11 -10.47
CA GLN A 4 -22.21 -25.40 -9.31
C GLN A 4 -21.18 -24.35 -8.89
N THR A 5 -21.37 -23.09 -9.29
CA THR A 5 -20.64 -21.97 -8.72
C THR A 5 -21.16 -21.76 -7.31
N ASN A 6 -20.44 -22.28 -6.31
CA ASN A 6 -20.72 -22.01 -4.91
C ASN A 6 -20.61 -20.50 -4.68
N ASN A 7 -21.75 -19.83 -4.59
CA ASN A 7 -21.89 -18.37 -4.60
C ASN A 7 -21.71 -17.77 -3.20
N GLN A 8 -20.97 -18.46 -2.33
CA GLN A 8 -20.65 -17.99 -0.98
C GLN A 8 -19.32 -17.23 -1.00
N ARG A 9 -19.35 -15.98 -0.51
CA ARG A 9 -18.14 -15.17 -0.38
C ARG A 9 -17.26 -15.74 0.72
N ASP A 10 -15.96 -15.77 0.45
CA ASP A 10 -14.95 -16.08 1.45
C ASP A 10 -15.02 -15.06 2.60
N SER A 11 -14.89 -15.56 3.82
CA SER A 11 -14.89 -14.77 5.04
C SER A 11 -13.67 -15.12 5.88
N PHE A 12 -13.17 -14.14 6.64
CA PHE A 12 -12.02 -14.37 7.52
C PHE A 12 -12.43 -15.26 8.70
N THR A 13 -11.60 -16.27 8.98
CA THR A 13 -11.82 -17.22 10.08
C THR A 13 -11.72 -16.56 11.47
N SER A 14 -10.96 -15.47 11.62
CA SER A 14 -10.77 -14.81 12.91
C SER A 14 -10.73 -13.29 12.81
N LYS A 15 -11.18 -12.62 13.88
CA LYS A 15 -11.12 -11.15 14.02
C LYS A 15 -9.66 -10.65 14.02
N ALA A 16 -8.76 -11.42 14.62
CA ALA A 16 -7.33 -11.13 14.61
C ALA A 16 -6.78 -11.13 13.18
N GLY A 17 -7.21 -12.08 12.32
CA GLY A 17 -6.83 -12.12 10.91
C GLY A 17 -7.29 -10.88 10.14
N VAL A 18 -8.52 -10.40 10.40
CA VAL A 18 -9.02 -9.15 9.80
C VAL A 18 -8.19 -7.95 10.22
N ILE A 19 -7.87 -7.83 11.51
CA ILE A 19 -7.07 -6.70 12.03
C ILE A 19 -5.65 -6.76 11.47
N ALA A 20 -5.02 -7.94 11.43
CA ALA A 20 -3.67 -8.11 10.88
C ALA A 20 -3.62 -7.76 9.38
N ALA A 21 -4.59 -8.23 8.59
CA ALA A 21 -4.68 -7.90 7.17
C ALA A 21 -4.89 -6.39 6.93
N ALA A 22 -5.77 -5.76 7.71
CA ALA A 22 -6.01 -4.31 7.62
C ALA A 22 -4.78 -3.49 8.05
N ALA A 23 -4.13 -3.87 9.16
CA ALA A 23 -2.92 -3.21 9.64
C ALA A 23 -1.76 -3.37 8.65
N GLY A 24 -1.56 -4.58 8.11
CA GLY A 24 -0.54 -4.84 7.09
C GLY A 24 -0.78 -4.05 5.79
N SER A 25 -2.05 -3.87 5.40
CA SER A 25 -2.40 -3.02 4.24
C SER A 25 -2.20 -1.52 4.50
N ALA A 26 -2.32 -1.07 5.75
CA ALA A 26 -2.21 0.35 6.10
C ALA A 26 -0.77 0.79 6.40
N ILE A 27 0.07 -0.12 6.91
CA ILE A 27 1.46 0.16 7.26
C ILE A 27 2.33 -0.03 6.01
N GLY A 28 2.67 1.08 5.37
CA GLY A 28 3.52 1.11 4.18
C GLY A 28 4.94 1.62 4.43
N LEU A 29 5.79 1.46 3.41
CA LEU A 29 7.17 1.96 3.40
C LEU A 29 7.25 3.47 3.70
N GLY A 30 6.25 4.25 3.30
CA GLY A 30 6.19 5.69 3.59
C GLY A 30 6.33 6.03 5.08
N ASN A 31 5.86 5.16 5.98
CA ASN A 31 6.00 5.36 7.42
C ASN A 31 7.45 5.14 7.91
N ILE A 32 8.26 4.39 7.16
CA ILE A 32 9.64 4.03 7.53
C ILE A 32 10.61 5.16 7.23
N TRP A 33 10.46 5.84 6.08
CA TRP A 33 11.44 6.85 5.65
C TRP A 33 10.82 8.25 5.45
N ARG A 34 9.68 8.35 4.77
CA ARG A 34 9.12 9.65 4.40
C ARG A 34 8.52 10.37 5.60
N PHE A 35 7.80 9.64 6.47
CA PHE A 35 7.23 10.20 7.69
C PHE A 35 8.29 10.81 8.63
N PRO A 36 9.32 10.08 9.07
CA PRO A 36 10.33 10.65 9.96
C PRO A 36 11.11 11.79 9.31
N TYR A 37 11.38 11.72 7.99
CA TYR A 37 12.02 12.79 7.26
C TYR A 37 11.20 14.09 7.29
N VAL A 38 9.92 14.02 6.92
CA VAL A 38 9.02 15.19 6.91
C VAL A 38 8.78 15.69 8.32
N ALA A 39 8.59 14.81 9.30
CA ALA A 39 8.44 15.21 10.68
C ALA A 39 9.70 15.94 11.18
N GLY A 40 10.90 15.43 10.88
CA GLY A 40 12.17 16.06 11.22
C GLY A 40 12.33 17.46 10.63
N GLU A 41 12.05 17.62 9.33
CA GLU A 41 12.16 18.92 8.66
C GLU A 41 11.10 19.95 9.11
N ASN A 42 9.90 19.50 9.50
CA ASN A 42 8.76 20.39 9.80
C ASN A 42 8.59 20.68 11.30
N GLY A 43 9.67 20.68 12.08
CA GLY A 43 9.62 21.04 13.50
C GLY A 43 9.36 19.86 14.45
N GLY A 44 9.64 18.64 14.01
CA GLY A 44 9.70 17.44 14.84
C GLY A 44 8.40 17.14 15.59
N GLY A 45 8.44 17.25 16.92
CA GLY A 45 7.30 16.96 17.78
C GLY A 45 6.10 17.88 17.58
N ALA A 46 6.31 19.14 17.20
CA ALA A 46 5.21 20.08 16.95
C ALA A 46 4.38 19.68 15.72
N PHE A 47 5.04 19.16 14.67
CA PHE A 47 4.38 18.60 13.50
C PHE A 47 3.45 17.43 13.86
N LEU A 48 3.84 16.58 14.83
CA LEU A 48 3.04 15.43 15.23
C LEU A 48 1.68 15.82 15.81
N LEU A 49 1.59 16.92 16.56
CA LEU A 49 0.32 17.38 17.13
C LEU A 49 -0.66 17.77 16.01
N ILE A 50 -0.18 18.51 15.01
CA ILE A 50 -0.98 18.91 13.85
C ILE A 50 -1.34 17.68 13.01
N TYR A 51 -0.39 16.78 12.79
CA TYR A 51 -0.58 15.53 12.07
C TYR A 51 -1.67 14.66 12.69
N PHE A 52 -1.66 14.47 14.01
CA PHE A 52 -2.72 13.72 14.71
C PHE A 52 -4.06 14.45 14.65
N GLY A 53 -4.08 15.78 14.70
CA GLY A 53 -5.27 16.58 14.47
C GLY A 53 -5.93 16.24 13.12
N PHE A 54 -5.15 16.23 12.03
CA PHE A 54 -5.67 15.86 10.71
C PHE A 54 -6.06 14.39 10.59
N ILE A 55 -5.37 13.48 11.27
CA ILE A 55 -5.80 12.07 11.32
C ILE A 55 -7.20 11.95 11.91
N VAL A 56 -7.47 12.59 13.05
CA VAL A 56 -8.77 12.51 13.70
C VAL A 56 -9.86 13.23 12.90
N LEU A 57 -9.54 14.39 12.32
CA LEU A 57 -10.52 15.22 11.61
C LEU A 57 -10.83 14.73 10.18
N ILE A 58 -9.87 14.12 9.49
CA ILE A 58 -10.01 13.72 8.08
C ILE A 58 -9.83 12.21 7.93
N GLY A 59 -8.73 11.66 8.45
CA GLY A 59 -8.40 10.25 8.27
C GLY A 59 -9.47 9.31 8.82
N VAL A 60 -9.86 9.50 10.08
CA VAL A 60 -10.86 8.67 10.75
C VAL A 60 -12.24 8.76 10.07
N PRO A 61 -12.82 9.94 9.78
CA PRO A 61 -14.09 10.04 9.06
C PRO A 61 -14.09 9.41 7.67
N VAL A 62 -13.00 9.58 6.91
CA VAL A 62 -12.87 8.97 5.58
C VAL A 62 -12.83 7.44 5.70
N MET A 63 -12.00 6.91 6.59
CA MET A 63 -11.90 5.47 6.81
C MET A 63 -13.23 4.86 7.28
N LEU A 64 -13.93 5.52 8.21
CA LEU A 64 -15.27 5.08 8.64
C LEU A 64 -16.27 5.09 7.49
N SER A 65 -16.24 6.10 6.62
CA SER A 65 -17.11 6.19 5.45
C SER A 65 -16.87 5.01 4.50
N GLU A 66 -15.61 4.69 4.21
CA GLU A 66 -15.24 3.52 3.39
C GLU A 66 -15.71 2.21 4.04
N PHE A 67 -15.55 2.05 5.35
CA PHE A 67 -16.04 0.88 6.08
C PHE A 67 -17.56 0.73 6.03
N VAL A 68 -18.31 1.84 6.10
CA VAL A 68 -19.78 1.82 6.01
C VAL A 68 -20.21 1.42 4.60
N ILE A 69 -19.60 2.00 3.56
CA ILE A 69 -19.87 1.66 2.16
C ILE A 69 -19.56 0.18 1.90
N GLY A 70 -18.37 -0.29 2.32
CA GLY A 70 -17.96 -1.68 2.16
C GLY A 70 -18.88 -2.66 2.88
N ARG A 71 -19.29 -2.34 4.12
CA ARG A 71 -20.22 -3.19 4.89
C ARG A 71 -21.62 -3.22 4.32
N GLY A 72 -22.15 -2.09 3.83
CA GLY A 72 -23.49 -2.02 3.25
C GLY A 72 -23.59 -2.62 1.86
N ALA A 73 -22.56 -2.46 1.03
CA ALA A 73 -22.53 -3.04 -0.30
C ALA A 73 -22.21 -4.54 -0.28
N GLN A 74 -21.24 -4.95 0.55
CA GLN A 74 -20.60 -6.26 0.52
C GLN A 74 -20.16 -6.60 -0.91
N SER A 75 -19.51 -5.71 -1.64
CA SER A 75 -19.06 -5.97 -3.01
C SER A 75 -17.76 -5.21 -3.30
N ASN A 76 -17.11 -5.55 -4.42
CA ASN A 76 -15.92 -4.84 -4.87
C ASN A 76 -16.21 -3.33 -5.08
N PRO A 77 -15.20 -2.44 -5.08
CA PRO A 77 -15.42 -0.99 -5.12
C PRO A 77 -16.37 -0.53 -6.24
N VAL A 78 -16.21 -1.04 -7.46
CA VAL A 78 -17.11 -0.73 -8.59
C VAL A 78 -18.53 -1.25 -8.35
N GLY A 79 -18.67 -2.49 -7.89
CA GLY A 79 -19.96 -3.10 -7.58
C GLY A 79 -20.65 -2.45 -6.39
N ALA A 80 -19.90 -1.87 -5.45
CA ALA A 80 -20.43 -1.19 -4.28
C ALA A 80 -21.15 0.08 -4.69
N PHE A 81 -20.50 0.92 -5.52
CA PHE A 81 -21.14 2.11 -6.06
C PHE A 81 -22.29 1.79 -7.03
N LYS A 82 -22.20 0.72 -7.82
CA LYS A 82 -23.32 0.25 -8.65
C LYS A 82 -24.52 -0.21 -7.83
N LYS A 83 -24.30 -0.83 -6.66
CA LYS A 83 -25.38 -1.33 -5.79
C LYS A 83 -26.00 -0.22 -4.93
N LEU A 84 -25.16 0.65 -4.36
CA LEU A 84 -25.59 1.71 -3.45
C LEU A 84 -26.11 2.96 -4.20
N ALA A 85 -25.63 3.22 -5.41
CA ALA A 85 -26.04 4.37 -6.22
C ALA A 85 -26.26 4.01 -7.72
N PRO A 86 -27.21 3.09 -8.02
CA PRO A 86 -27.35 2.44 -9.34
C PRO A 86 -27.62 3.36 -10.53
N ARG A 87 -28.21 4.55 -10.30
CA ARG A 87 -28.55 5.51 -11.37
C ARG A 87 -27.52 6.63 -11.52
N THR A 88 -26.37 6.51 -10.87
CA THR A 88 -25.35 7.57 -10.81
C THR A 88 -24.04 7.12 -11.44
N LYS A 89 -23.20 8.09 -11.79
CA LYS A 89 -21.85 7.85 -12.32
C LYS A 89 -20.81 7.53 -11.24
N TRP A 90 -21.21 7.34 -9.98
CA TRP A 90 -20.31 7.02 -8.86
C TRP A 90 -19.50 5.73 -9.04
N HIS A 91 -19.95 4.83 -9.91
CA HIS A 91 -19.18 3.65 -10.31
C HIS A 91 -17.82 4.00 -10.94
N LEU A 92 -17.68 5.19 -11.53
CA LEU A 92 -16.43 5.68 -12.09
C LEU A 92 -15.36 5.92 -11.01
N THR A 93 -15.76 6.40 -9.83
CA THR A 93 -14.87 6.54 -8.66
C THR A 93 -14.34 5.18 -8.21
N GLY A 94 -15.17 4.13 -8.29
CA GLY A 94 -14.72 2.76 -8.04
C GLY A 94 -13.64 2.29 -9.03
N PHE A 95 -13.76 2.65 -10.31
CA PHE A 95 -12.73 2.38 -11.31
C PHE A 95 -11.45 3.18 -11.04
N MET A 96 -11.57 4.46 -10.68
CA MET A 96 -10.43 5.28 -10.30
C MET A 96 -9.66 4.68 -9.11
N GLY A 97 -10.35 4.14 -8.12
CA GLY A 97 -9.72 3.46 -6.99
C GLY A 97 -8.92 2.23 -7.42
N ILE A 98 -9.46 1.41 -8.33
CA ILE A 98 -8.75 0.24 -8.88
C ILE A 98 -7.52 0.69 -9.69
N SER A 99 -7.66 1.71 -10.54
CA SER A 99 -6.53 2.26 -11.31
C SER A 99 -5.44 2.83 -10.40
N ALA A 100 -5.83 3.57 -9.35
CA ALA A 100 -4.88 4.09 -8.37
C ALA A 100 -4.12 2.96 -7.66
N ALA A 101 -4.82 1.92 -7.21
CA ALA A 101 -4.20 0.75 -6.59
C ALA A 101 -3.21 0.05 -7.54
N PHE A 102 -3.54 -0.04 -8.83
CA PHE A 102 -2.63 -0.60 -9.84
C PHE A 102 -1.34 0.22 -10.01
N PHE A 103 -1.46 1.56 -10.09
CA PHE A 103 -0.27 2.42 -10.19
C PHE A 103 0.59 2.40 -8.92
N ILE A 104 -0.06 2.36 -7.75
CA ILE A 104 0.65 2.20 -6.47
C ILE A 104 1.40 0.88 -6.47
N LEU A 105 0.76 -0.22 -6.90
CA LEU A 105 1.42 -1.53 -6.98
C LEU A 105 2.66 -1.47 -7.88
N ALA A 106 2.57 -0.86 -9.07
CA ALA A 106 3.72 -0.73 -9.97
C ALA A 106 4.91 -0.01 -9.32
N PHE A 107 4.66 1.07 -8.58
CA PHE A 107 5.70 1.77 -7.81
C PHE A 107 6.26 0.89 -6.68
N TYR A 108 5.40 0.23 -5.91
CA TYR A 108 5.81 -0.60 -4.77
C TYR A 108 6.57 -1.87 -5.18
N THR A 109 6.30 -2.44 -6.36
CA THR A 109 7.08 -3.55 -6.91
C THR A 109 8.53 -3.13 -7.14
N THR A 110 8.76 -1.94 -7.73
CA THR A 110 10.13 -1.46 -7.96
C THR A 110 10.93 -1.26 -6.67
N VAL A 111 10.29 -0.71 -5.64
CA VAL A 111 10.96 -0.49 -4.35
C VAL A 111 11.19 -1.80 -3.60
N SER A 112 10.27 -2.76 -3.75
CA SER A 112 10.46 -4.12 -3.22
C SER A 112 11.67 -4.80 -3.85
N GLY A 113 11.88 -4.67 -5.16
CA GLY A 113 13.04 -5.26 -5.84
C GLY A 113 14.37 -4.70 -5.37
N TRP A 114 14.43 -3.38 -5.08
CA TRP A 114 15.59 -2.78 -4.43
C TRP A 114 15.80 -3.37 -3.04
N THR A 115 14.74 -3.50 -2.25
CA THR A 115 14.82 -4.06 -0.90
C THR A 115 15.30 -5.52 -0.93
N LEU A 116 14.85 -6.32 -1.90
CA LEU A 116 15.21 -7.73 -2.04
C LEU A 116 16.66 -7.92 -2.50
N GLU A 117 17.16 -7.09 -3.42
CA GLU A 117 18.56 -7.12 -3.86
C GLU A 117 19.50 -6.78 -2.68
N TYR A 118 19.20 -5.74 -1.91
CA TYR A 118 19.99 -5.38 -0.74
C TYR A 118 19.91 -6.43 0.37
N LEU A 119 18.76 -7.10 0.51
CA LEU A 119 18.61 -8.24 1.41
C LEU A 119 19.51 -9.40 0.99
N TYR A 120 19.55 -9.72 -0.32
CA TYR A 120 20.44 -10.75 -0.86
C TYR A 120 21.91 -10.40 -0.63
N LEU A 121 22.31 -9.16 -0.93
CA LEU A 121 23.68 -8.67 -0.68
C LEU A 121 24.05 -8.75 0.80
N ALA A 122 23.09 -8.56 1.72
CA ALA A 122 23.32 -8.67 3.15
C ALA A 122 23.62 -10.11 3.58
N PHE A 123 22.95 -11.08 2.98
CA PHE A 123 23.20 -12.51 3.26
C PHE A 123 24.44 -13.05 2.54
N SER A 124 24.79 -12.52 1.37
CA SER A 124 25.90 -13.01 0.54
C SER A 124 27.25 -12.34 0.82
N ASP A 125 27.38 -11.61 1.94
CA ASP A 125 28.55 -10.78 2.28
C ASP A 125 28.94 -9.76 1.16
N GLY A 126 27.95 -9.33 0.37
CA GLY A 126 28.13 -8.49 -0.82
C GLY A 126 28.53 -7.04 -0.51
N PHE A 127 28.59 -6.68 0.78
CA PHE A 127 29.02 -5.38 1.29
C PHE A 127 30.48 -5.38 1.78
N ALA A 128 31.11 -6.55 1.95
CA ALA A 128 32.48 -6.63 2.46
C ALA A 128 33.48 -5.93 1.54
N GLY A 129 34.21 -4.96 2.10
CA GLY A 129 35.28 -4.24 1.39
C GLY A 129 34.84 -3.24 0.34
N LYS A 130 33.54 -2.89 0.26
CA LYS A 130 33.05 -1.87 -0.69
C LYS A 130 32.90 -0.50 -0.04
N ASP A 131 33.49 0.51 -0.67
CA ASP A 131 33.29 1.92 -0.29
C ASP A 131 31.96 2.49 -0.81
N ALA A 132 31.53 3.60 -0.22
CA ALA A 132 30.29 4.30 -0.58
C ALA A 132 30.19 4.65 -2.07
N ALA A 133 31.32 4.97 -2.71
CA ALA A 133 31.37 5.25 -4.15
C ALA A 133 31.06 4.01 -5.00
N VAL A 134 31.57 2.85 -4.59
CA VAL A 134 31.33 1.56 -5.28
C VAL A 134 29.87 1.14 -5.13
N LEU A 135 29.32 1.25 -3.92
CA LEU A 135 27.90 0.95 -3.65
C LEU A 135 26.95 1.86 -4.43
N SER A 136 27.31 3.13 -4.61
CA SER A 136 26.52 4.07 -5.43
C SER A 136 26.53 3.66 -6.90
N SER A 137 27.69 3.25 -7.42
CA SER A 137 27.80 2.77 -8.81
C SER A 137 27.07 1.45 -9.05
N ASP A 138 27.09 0.54 -8.06
CA ASP A 138 26.36 -0.73 -8.10
C ASP A 138 24.85 -0.47 -8.11
N PHE A 139 24.37 0.50 -7.33
CA PHE A 139 22.96 0.90 -7.32
C PHE A 139 22.52 1.52 -8.66
N ASP A 140 23.32 2.40 -9.25
CA ASP A 140 23.00 3.01 -10.55
C ASP A 140 22.94 1.95 -11.66
N ARG A 141 23.86 0.99 -11.63
CA ARG A 141 23.85 -0.16 -12.55
C ARG A 141 22.64 -1.06 -12.33
N PHE A 142 22.24 -1.25 -11.07
CA PHE A 142 21.08 -2.05 -10.73
C PHE A 142 19.77 -1.38 -11.17
N ARG A 143 19.60 -0.08 -10.91
CA ARG A 143 18.42 0.70 -11.31
C ARG A 143 18.23 0.80 -12.82
N THR A 144 19.33 0.78 -13.58
CA THR A 144 19.31 0.80 -15.05
C THR A 144 19.13 -0.59 -15.68
N SER A 145 19.24 -1.67 -14.89
CA SER A 145 19.00 -3.02 -15.37
C SER A 145 17.50 -3.28 -15.60
N GLY A 146 17.12 -3.88 -16.73
CA GLY A 146 15.73 -3.86 -17.21
C GLY A 146 14.72 -4.68 -16.39
N LEU A 147 15.10 -5.87 -15.91
CA LEU A 147 14.16 -6.80 -15.26
C LEU A 147 14.41 -7.04 -13.77
N ARG A 148 15.63 -6.80 -13.28
CA ARG A 148 15.97 -7.07 -11.87
C ARG A 148 15.27 -6.16 -10.86
N PRO A 149 15.02 -4.87 -11.14
CA PRO A 149 14.28 -4.01 -10.22
C PRO A 149 12.79 -4.33 -10.14
N LEU A 150 12.25 -5.16 -11.04
CA LEU A 150 10.82 -5.49 -11.11
C LEU A 150 10.49 -6.86 -10.46
N LEU A 151 11.51 -7.61 -10.06
CA LEU A 151 11.40 -8.83 -9.24
C LEU A 151 11.22 -8.44 -7.76
#